data_AF-A0A0F9VEE2-F1
#
_entry.id   AF-A0A0F9VEE2-F1
#
_cell.length_a   1.000
_cell.length_b   1.000
_cell.length_c   1.000
_cell.angle_alpha   90.00
_cell.angle_beta   90.00
_cell.angle_gamma   90.00
#
_symmetry.space_group_name_H-M   'P 1'
#
loop_
_entity.id
_entity.type
_entity.pdbx_description
1 polymer ?
#
loop_
_entity_poly.entity_id
_entity_poly.type
_entity_poly.pdbx_seq_one_letter_code
_entity_poly.pdbx_strand_id
1 'polypeptide(L)' 'MSLLNKKHVRNYILERVKKTRPGFNCTRVSPDALTAIEYKLTAMINKIVHAHPSKGQTFRDIL' A
#
# COMPACT_ATOMS: atom_id res chain seq x y z
N MET A 1 5.74 11.79 8.00
CA MET A 1 4.61 11.93 7.05
C MET A 1 4.07 10.56 6.74
N SER A 2 2.75 10.39 6.66
CA SER A 2 2.14 9.13 6.22
C SER A 2 1.95 9.18 4.71
N LEU A 3 2.37 8.13 4.00
CA LEU A 3 2.17 7.99 2.54
C LEU A 3 0.74 7.57 2.22
N LEU A 4 0.08 6.89 3.14
CA LEU A 4 -1.24 6.29 2.92
C LEU A 4 -2.36 7.06 3.62
N ASN A 5 -3.49 7.21 2.93
CA ASN A 5 -4.74 7.53 3.60
C ASN A 5 -5.25 6.30 4.36
N LYS A 6 -4.85 6.19 5.63
CA LYS A 6 -5.15 5.02 6.50
C LYS A 6 -6.64 4.70 6.60
N LYS A 7 -7.51 5.72 6.58
CA LYS A 7 -8.97 5.53 6.60
C LYS A 7 -9.46 4.85 5.33
N HIS A 8 -9.02 5.35 4.17
CA HIS A 8 -9.40 4.77 2.89
C HIS A 8 -8.89 3.34 2.73
N VAL A 9 -7.61 3.09 3.07
CA VAL A 9 -7.00 1.76 3.00
C VAL A 9 -7.73 0.76 3.89
N ARG A 10 -8.12 1.16 5.11
CA ARG A 10 -8.93 0.31 6.00
C ARG A 10 -10.24 -0.10 5.36
N ASN A 11 -10.99 0.85 4.81
CA ASN A 11 -12.28 0.56 4.17
C ASN A 11 -12.10 -0.37 2.97
N TYR A 12 -11.09 -0.10 2.15
CA TYR A 12 -10.75 -0.94 1.01
C TYR A 12 -10.44 -2.38 1.41
N ILE A 13 -9.65 -2.59 2.47
CA ILE A 13 -9.32 -3.93 2.97
C ILE A 13 -10.59 -4.67 3.39
N LEU A 14 -11.47 -4.03 4.16
CA LEU A 14 -12.72 -4.65 4.63
C LEU A 14 -13.64 -5.03 3.47
N GLU A 15 -13.79 -4.14 2.48
CA GLU A 15 -14.56 -4.43 1.27
C GLU A 15 -13.93 -5.56 0.45
N ARG A 16 -12.60 -5.58 0.32
CA ARG A 16 -11.90 -6.62 -0.43
C ARG A 16 -12.07 -7.97 0.23
N VAL A 17 -11.92 -8.05 1.56
CA VAL A 17 -12.11 -9.28 2.34
C VAL A 17 -13.55 -9.79 2.20
N LYS A 18 -14.55 -8.89 2.29
CA LYS A 18 -15.96 -9.27 2.09
C LYS A 18 -16.20 -9.87 0.71
N LYS A 19 -15.55 -9.34 -0.33
CA LYS A 19 -15.67 -9.83 -1.72
C LYS A 19 -14.92 -11.13 -1.96
N THR A 20 -13.74 -11.32 -1.37
CA THR A 20 -12.87 -12.48 -1.66
C THR A 20 -13.08 -13.66 -0.73
N ARG A 21 -13.64 -13.46 0.46
CA ARG A 21 -13.83 -14.50 1.49
C ARG A 21 -15.26 -14.47 2.02
N PRO A 22 -16.27 -14.86 1.22
CA PRO A 22 -17.65 -14.91 1.68
C PRO A 22 -17.75 -15.84 2.91
N GLY A 23 -18.39 -15.35 3.98
CA GLY A 23 -18.49 -16.05 5.27
C GLY A 23 -17.44 -15.64 6.31
N PHE A 24 -16.37 -14.95 5.93
CA PHE A 24 -15.42 -14.39 6.89
C PHE A 24 -15.84 -12.97 7.31
N ASN A 25 -16.42 -12.85 8.51
CA ASN A 25 -16.93 -11.59 9.05
C ASN A 25 -15.81 -10.70 9.65
N CYS A 26 -14.91 -10.24 8.80
CA CYS A 26 -13.88 -9.27 9.20
C CYS A 26 -14.49 -7.87 9.36
N THR A 27 -14.44 -7.31 10.57
CA THR A 27 -15.02 -5.99 10.89
C THR A 27 -13.98 -4.91 11.20
N ARG A 28 -12.72 -5.31 11.42
CA ARG A 28 -11.65 -4.40 11.86
C ARG A 28 -10.33 -4.75 11.17
N VAL A 29 -9.49 -3.73 11.01
CA VAL A 29 -8.11 -3.84 10.55
C VAL A 29 -7.22 -3.28 11.65
N SER A 30 -6.20 -4.03 12.07
CA SER A 30 -5.28 -3.57 13.11
C SER A 30 -4.46 -2.37 12.63
N PRO A 31 -4.09 -1.44 13.53
CA PRO A 31 -3.16 -0.37 13.20
C PRO A 31 -1.83 -0.90 12.65
N ASP A 32 -1.32 -1.99 13.21
CA ASP A 32 -0.05 -2.61 12.81
C ASP A 32 -0.09 -3.13 11.37
N ALA A 33 -1.22 -3.68 10.93
CA ALA A 33 -1.39 -4.10 9.55
C ALA A 33 -1.28 -2.91 8.58
N LEU A 34 -1.86 -1.76 8.94
CA LEU A 34 -1.75 -0.54 8.14
C LEU A 34 -0.32 -0.01 8.10
N THR A 35 0.38 -0.04 9.25
CA THR A 35 1.80 0.33 9.35
C THR A 35 2.68 -0.59 8.51
N ALA A 36 2.43 -1.91 8.53
CA ALA A 36 3.18 -2.88 7.74
C ALA A 36 2.97 -2.68 6.22
N ILE A 37 1.75 -2.35 5.79
CA ILE A 37 1.47 -2.02 4.38
C ILE A 37 2.23 -0.75 3.97
N GLU A 38 2.19 0.28 4.81
CA GLU A 38 2.90 1.53 4.57
C GLU A 38 4.42 1.33 4.47
N TYR A 39 4.99 0.50 5.35
CA TYR A 39 6.40 0.14 5.30
C TYR A 39 6.77 -0.57 4.00
N LYS A 40 5.96 -1.55 3.57
CA LYS A 40 6.18 -2.28 2.30
C LYS A 40 6.11 -1.35 1.09
N LEU A 41 5.14 -0.43 1.06
CA LEU A 41 5.01 0.55 -0.01
C LEU A 41 6.24 1.49 -0.03
N THR A 42 6.69 1.95 1.13
CA THR A 42 7.90 2.78 1.25
C THR A 42 9.13 2.06 0.70
N ALA A 43 9.33 0.80 1.11
CA ALA A 43 10.45 -0.01 0.61
C ALA A 43 10.38 -0.22 -0.91
N MET A 44 9.18 -0.43 -1.46
CA MET A 44 8.96 -0.56 -2.89
C MET A 44 9.30 0.74 -3.63
N ILE A 45 8.81 1.88 -3.16
CA ILE A 45 9.11 3.19 -3.75
C ILE A 45 10.62 3.44 -3.72
N ASN A 46 11.28 3.22 -2.58
CA ASN A 46 12.72 3.41 -2.45
C ASN A 46 13.50 2.56 -3.45
N LYS A 47 13.08 1.30 -3.64
CA LYS A 47 13.69 0.41 -4.63
C LYS A 47 13.55 0.95 -6.06
N ILE A 48 12.36 1.42 -6.44
CA ILE A 48 12.12 1.99 -7.78
C ILE A 48 12.93 3.28 -7.96
N VAL A 49 13.00 4.12 -6.91
CA VAL A 49 13.81 5.34 -6.92
C VAL A 49 15.28 5.06 -7.13
N HIS A 50 15.84 4.04 -6.46
CA HIS A 50 17.23 3.65 -6.68
C HIS A 50 17.47 3.00 -8.04
N ALA A 51 16.48 2.30 -8.60
CA ALA A 51 16.58 1.71 -9.92
C ALA A 51 16.45 2.75 -11.06
N HIS A 52 15.86 3.92 -10.78
CA HIS A 52 15.55 4.92 -11.80
C HIS A 52 16.81 5.50 -12.46
N PRO A 53 16.94 5.43 -13.80
CA PRO A 53 18.09 5.99 -14.48
C PRO A 53 18.13 7.51 -14.29
N SER A 54 19.32 8.06 -14.05
CA SER A 54 19.52 9.50 -13.84
C SER A 54 19.30 10.36 -15.12
N LYS A 55 18.86 9.76 -16.23
CA LYS A 55 18.63 10.44 -17.51
C LYS A 55 17.15 10.75 -17.68
N GLY A 56 16.84 12.04 -17.59
CA GLY A 56 15.48 12.58 -17.66
C GLY A 56 15.02 13.09 -16.29
N GLN A 57 14.32 14.22 -16.26
CA GLN A 57 13.84 14.85 -15.03
C GLN A 57 12.46 14.30 -14.59
N THR A 58 12.02 13.17 -15.17
CA THR A 58 10.68 12.62 -14.95
C THR A 58 10.80 11.21 -14.40
N PHE A 59 10.24 10.97 -13.21
CA PHE A 59 10.09 9.64 -12.66
C PHE A 59 9.15 8.82 -13.53
N ARG A 60 9.71 7.84 -14.24
CA ARG A 60 8.96 6.87 -15.05
C ARG A 60 9.12 5.51 -14.40
N ASP A 61 8.00 4.81 -14.31
CA ASP A 61 7.98 3.45 -13.79
C ASP A 61 8.94 2.58 -14.59
N ILE A 62 9.74 1.78 -13.87
CA ILE A 62 10.60 0.77 -14.48
C ILE A 62 9.95 -0.56 -14.15
N LEU A 63 8.86 -0.86 -14.85
CA LEU A 63 8.29 -2.20 -14.91
C LEU A 63 8.78 -2.92 -16.16
#